data_AF-A0AA46S859-F1
#
_entry.id   AF-A0AA46S859-F1
#
_cell.length_a   1.000
_cell.length_b   1.000
_cell.length_c   1.000
_cell.angle_alpha   90.00
_cell.angle_beta   90.00
_cell.angle_gamma   90.00
#
_symmetry.space_group_name_H-M   'P 1'
#
loop_
_entity.id
_entity.type
_entity.pdbx_description
1 polymer ?
#
loop_
_entity_poly.entity_id
_entity_poly.type
_entity_poly.pdbx_seq_one_letter_code
_entity_poly.pdbx_strand_id
1 'polypeptide(L)'
;MKSIKLLAMIIAYSVFFNICNAKENVLWDDYLQDATQVNSPVEYIGAYNKYSAINPNLKIMLRDFGDINKTKKNINYTLKKYGIQILNGKDIYDVLRTAVPLQSNVDLVLLYHDKDILAFRMRELSTVNYVKIPFKRNRVSAFLYNIKNNNFTEIPVILSDSEDGDEKTDLLMGDQVTYDAKKGQYTYLANVKTYTDGKVSPFKAVFNINLKCISLTLGCETIGVLKATKSN
;
A
#
# COMPACT_ATOMS: atom_id res chain seq x y z
N MET A 1 49.27 -44.12 -9.72
CA MET A 1 47.95 -44.37 -9.10
C MET A 1 47.75 -43.38 -7.95
N LYS A 2 47.17 -42.21 -8.25
CA LYS A 2 46.93 -41.10 -7.31
C LYS A 2 45.56 -40.51 -7.67
N SER A 3 44.47 -40.97 -7.05
CA SER A 3 43.14 -40.34 -7.23
C SER A 3 42.07 -40.77 -6.21
N ILE A 4 42.42 -41.10 -4.96
CA ILE A 4 41.42 -41.52 -3.94
C ILE A 4 41.31 -40.55 -2.75
N LYS A 5 42.09 -39.45 -2.71
CA LYS A 5 42.07 -38.51 -1.55
C LYS A 5 41.20 -37.26 -1.70
N LEU A 6 40.54 -37.03 -2.85
CA LEU A 6 39.70 -35.83 -3.04
C LEU A 6 38.22 -36.05 -2.68
N LEU A 7 37.73 -37.29 -2.69
CA LEU A 7 36.30 -37.57 -2.49
C LEU A 7 35.87 -37.56 -1.00
N ALA A 8 36.80 -37.77 -0.07
CA ALA A 8 36.49 -37.81 1.37
C ALA A 8 36.34 -36.41 2.02
N MET A 9 36.80 -35.35 1.37
CA MET A 9 36.78 -33.99 1.93
C MET A 9 35.47 -33.24 1.67
N ILE A 10 34.63 -33.73 0.76
CA ILE A 10 33.36 -33.09 0.37
C ILE A 10 32.20 -33.53 1.30
N ILE A 11 32.37 -34.62 2.04
CA ILE A 11 31.30 -35.19 2.88
C ILE A 11 31.26 -34.55 4.29
N ALA A 12 32.30 -33.81 4.70
CA ALA A 12 32.41 -33.25 6.05
C ALA A 12 31.97 -31.78 6.19
N TYR A 13 31.62 -31.09 5.09
CA TYR A 13 31.20 -29.67 5.13
C TYR A 13 29.68 -29.45 4.94
N SER A 14 28.89 -30.52 4.82
CA SER A 14 27.45 -30.43 4.51
C SER A 14 26.52 -30.47 5.73
N VAL A 15 27.04 -30.46 6.96
CA VAL A 15 26.20 -30.61 8.17
C VAL A 15 26.27 -29.39 9.09
N PHE A 16 26.10 -28.17 8.55
CA PHE A 16 25.70 -27.00 9.34
C PHE A 16 24.93 -25.99 8.48
N PHE A 17 23.85 -26.44 7.85
CA PHE A 17 22.75 -25.53 7.55
C PHE A 17 21.61 -25.88 8.48
N ASN A 18 21.46 -25.08 9.55
CA ASN A 18 20.16 -24.85 10.17
C ASN A 18 19.29 -24.21 9.08
N ILE A 19 18.69 -25.04 8.23
CA ILE A 19 17.65 -24.63 7.32
C ILE A 19 16.42 -24.38 8.19
N CYS A 20 16.38 -23.19 8.78
CA CYS A 20 15.16 -22.61 9.25
C CYS A 20 14.34 -22.28 7.98
N ASN A 21 13.67 -23.29 7.45
CA ASN A 21 12.65 -23.14 6.41
C ASN A 21 11.50 -22.34 7.04
N ALA A 22 11.63 -21.01 7.08
CA ALA A 22 10.45 -20.17 7.11
C ALA A 22 9.66 -20.53 5.84
N LYS A 23 8.41 -20.98 6.02
CA LYS A 23 7.52 -21.33 4.90
C LYS A 23 7.58 -20.22 3.85
N GLU A 24 8.21 -20.52 2.72
CA GLU A 24 8.22 -19.65 1.54
C GLU A 24 6.75 -19.37 1.18
N ASN A 25 6.37 -18.10 1.27
CA ASN A 25 5.01 -17.69 1.08
C ASN A 25 4.81 -17.49 -0.42
N VAL A 26 4.39 -18.57 -1.10
CA VAL A 26 4.24 -18.72 -2.57
C VAL A 26 3.61 -17.51 -3.26
N LEU A 27 2.81 -16.73 -2.53
CA LEU A 27 2.19 -15.47 -2.97
C LEU A 27 3.18 -14.33 -3.28
N TRP A 28 4.39 -14.38 -2.76
CA TRP A 28 5.46 -13.40 -2.97
C TRP A 28 6.60 -13.93 -3.85
N ASP A 29 6.47 -15.17 -4.32
CA ASP A 29 7.51 -15.95 -5.02
C ASP A 29 7.27 -16.06 -6.54
N ASP A 30 6.36 -15.25 -7.09
CA ASP A 30 6.04 -15.38 -8.52
C ASP A 30 7.22 -14.99 -9.41
N TYR A 31 7.61 -15.91 -10.29
CA TYR A 31 8.84 -16.01 -11.09
C TYR A 31 9.06 -14.89 -12.13
N LEU A 32 8.16 -13.90 -12.20
CA LEU A 32 8.10 -12.94 -13.30
C LEU A 32 8.91 -11.66 -13.08
N GLN A 33 9.72 -11.56 -12.02
CA GLN A 33 10.45 -10.31 -11.81
C GLN A 33 11.70 -10.27 -10.92
N ASP A 34 12.49 -11.34 -10.86
CA ASP A 34 13.91 -11.22 -10.47
C ASP A 34 14.78 -10.61 -11.60
N ALA A 35 14.18 -9.75 -12.43
CA ALA A 35 14.92 -8.91 -13.36
C ALA A 35 15.61 -7.81 -12.55
N THR A 36 16.87 -8.08 -12.17
CA THR A 36 17.84 -7.14 -11.58
C THR A 36 17.59 -5.71 -12.07
N GLN A 37 16.96 -4.89 -11.23
CA GLN A 37 16.41 -3.62 -11.66
C GLN A 37 17.38 -2.48 -11.35
N VAL A 38 17.91 -1.84 -12.39
CA VAL A 38 18.99 -0.86 -12.25
C VAL A 38 18.47 0.55 -11.97
N ASN A 39 17.21 0.93 -12.27
CA ASN A 39 16.82 2.37 -12.17
C ASN A 39 15.33 2.79 -12.03
N SER A 40 14.38 1.93 -11.66
CA SER A 40 13.00 2.31 -11.22
C SER A 40 12.37 1.04 -10.65
N PRO A 41 11.28 1.05 -9.86
CA PRO A 41 10.52 -0.17 -9.53
C PRO A 41 9.62 -0.58 -10.71
N VAL A 42 9.38 -1.87 -10.94
CA VAL A 42 8.40 -2.26 -11.97
C VAL A 42 6.99 -1.97 -11.46
N GLU A 43 6.29 -1.12 -12.20
CA GLU A 43 4.90 -0.75 -11.94
C GLU A 43 3.96 -1.87 -12.41
N TYR A 44 3.60 -2.76 -11.48
CA TYR A 44 2.44 -3.66 -11.65
C TYR A 44 1.30 -3.32 -10.71
N ILE A 45 1.29 -2.09 -10.21
CA ILE A 45 0.39 -1.68 -9.14
C ILE A 45 -0.96 -1.28 -9.75
N GLY A 46 -2.03 -1.88 -9.22
CA GLY A 46 -3.40 -1.61 -9.69
C GLY A 46 -4.28 -2.85 -9.81
N ALA A 47 -3.72 -4.05 -9.68
CA ALA A 47 -4.50 -5.28 -9.60
C ALA A 47 -4.22 -6.04 -8.29
N TYR A 48 -5.27 -6.61 -7.72
CA TYR A 48 -5.18 -7.45 -6.54
C TYR A 48 -4.14 -8.56 -6.71
N ASN A 49 -3.40 -8.82 -5.64
CA ASN A 49 -2.35 -9.83 -5.54
C ASN A 49 -1.13 -9.61 -6.45
N LYS A 50 -1.01 -8.45 -7.10
CA LYS A 50 0.24 -8.01 -7.71
C LYS A 50 1.03 -7.16 -6.74
N TYR A 51 2.34 -7.33 -6.75
CA TYR A 51 3.26 -6.57 -5.91
C TYR A 51 4.21 -5.72 -6.75
N SER A 52 4.75 -4.66 -6.15
CA SER A 52 5.96 -4.00 -6.62
C SER A 52 7.12 -4.34 -5.68
N ALA A 53 8.23 -4.76 -6.28
CA ALA A 53 9.48 -4.97 -5.57
C ALA A 53 10.31 -3.68 -5.58
N ILE A 54 10.61 -3.16 -4.41
CA ILE A 54 11.52 -2.01 -4.24
C ILE A 54 12.95 -2.53 -4.16
N ASN A 55 13.13 -3.65 -3.44
CA ASN A 55 14.34 -4.45 -3.41
C ASN A 55 13.95 -5.89 -2.98
N PRO A 56 14.90 -6.86 -2.95
CA PRO A 56 14.57 -8.25 -2.62
C PRO A 56 13.88 -8.46 -1.27
N ASN A 57 14.13 -7.56 -0.31
CA ASN A 57 13.60 -7.63 1.06
C ASN A 57 12.51 -6.60 1.33
N LEU A 58 12.07 -5.83 0.32
CA LEU A 58 11.03 -4.81 0.47
C LEU A 58 10.09 -4.85 -0.74
N LYS A 59 8.89 -5.39 -0.51
CA LYS A 59 7.82 -5.49 -1.53
C LYS A 59 6.52 -4.94 -0.96
N ILE A 60 5.67 -4.37 -1.81
CA ILE A 60 4.34 -3.87 -1.43
C ILE A 60 3.27 -4.46 -2.35
N MET A 61 2.13 -4.82 -1.79
CA MET A 61 1.03 -5.45 -2.51
C MET A 61 -0.34 -4.91 -2.06
N LEU A 62 -1.24 -4.77 -3.03
CA LEU A 62 -2.68 -4.68 -2.78
C LEU A 62 -3.24 -6.11 -2.67
N ARG A 63 -3.54 -6.55 -1.45
CA ARG A 63 -3.91 -7.94 -1.14
C ARG A 63 -5.42 -8.15 -1.18
N ASP A 64 -5.86 -9.21 -1.84
CA ASP A 64 -7.22 -9.74 -1.74
C ASP A 64 -7.34 -10.70 -0.55
N PHE A 65 -8.32 -10.48 0.33
CA PHE A 65 -8.62 -11.37 1.46
C PHE A 65 -9.95 -12.11 1.29
N GLY A 66 -10.50 -12.12 0.07
CA GLY A 66 -11.76 -12.77 -0.28
C GLY A 66 -12.98 -11.95 0.09
N ASP A 67 -14.15 -12.58 -0.01
CA ASP A 67 -15.43 -11.89 0.10
C ASP A 67 -16.15 -12.17 1.43
N ILE A 68 -17.02 -11.25 1.83
CA ILE A 68 -17.96 -11.42 2.94
C ILE A 68 -19.38 -11.08 2.54
N ASN A 69 -20.30 -11.97 2.88
CA ASN A 69 -21.73 -11.73 2.73
C ASN A 69 -22.27 -11.01 3.96
N LYS A 70 -23.12 -10.02 3.73
CA LYS A 70 -23.79 -9.19 4.74
C LYS A 70 -25.27 -9.07 4.40
N THR A 71 -26.08 -8.88 5.43
CA THR A 71 -27.51 -8.64 5.29
C THR A 71 -27.87 -7.36 6.04
N LYS A 72 -28.56 -6.43 5.38
CA LYS A 72 -29.08 -5.21 6.00
C LYS A 72 -30.46 -4.92 5.46
N LYS A 73 -31.44 -4.72 6.35
CA LYS A 73 -32.85 -4.46 5.98
C LYS A 73 -33.38 -5.48 4.95
N ASN A 74 -33.13 -6.77 5.18
CA ASN A 74 -33.49 -7.89 4.29
C ASN A 74 -32.84 -7.90 2.90
N ILE A 75 -31.84 -7.05 2.66
CA ILE A 75 -31.07 -7.05 1.42
C ILE A 75 -29.71 -7.69 1.69
N ASN A 76 -29.42 -8.74 0.93
CA ASN A 76 -28.14 -9.44 0.96
C ASN A 76 -27.17 -8.75 0.00
N TYR A 77 -25.94 -8.55 0.45
CA TYR A 77 -24.88 -7.95 -0.36
C TYR A 77 -23.52 -8.52 0.02
N THR A 78 -22.58 -8.40 -0.91
CA THR A 78 -21.23 -8.92 -0.77
C THR A 78 -20.25 -7.75 -0.74
N LEU A 79 -19.32 -7.80 0.22
CA LEU A 79 -18.18 -6.91 0.27
C LEU A 79 -16.91 -7.70 -0.03
N LYS A 80 -16.01 -7.10 -0.81
CA LYS A 80 -14.67 -7.60 -1.03
C LYS A 80 -13.76 -7.12 0.09
N LYS A 81 -13.13 -8.04 0.81
CA LYS A 81 -12.09 -7.72 1.80
C LYS A 81 -10.76 -7.56 1.09
N TYR A 82 -10.05 -6.51 1.45
CA TYR A 82 -8.73 -6.28 0.90
C TYR A 82 -7.87 -5.48 1.88
N GLY A 83 -6.59 -5.32 1.53
CA GLY A 83 -5.70 -4.48 2.30
C GLY A 83 -4.36 -4.25 1.63
N ILE A 84 -3.49 -3.55 2.34
CA ILE A 84 -2.13 -3.25 1.88
C ILE A 84 -1.16 -4.04 2.75
N GLN A 85 -0.35 -4.87 2.10
CA GLN A 85 0.70 -5.64 2.75
C GLN A 85 2.06 -5.19 2.28
N ILE A 86 3.01 -5.12 3.22
CA ILE A 86 4.42 -4.83 2.95
C ILE A 86 5.25 -6.00 3.45
N LEU A 87 5.97 -6.67 2.56
CA LEU A 87 7.08 -7.54 2.93
C LEU A 87 8.25 -6.63 3.33
N ASN A 88 8.73 -6.73 4.56
CA ASN A 88 9.89 -6.01 5.05
C ASN A 88 10.84 -6.97 5.78
N GLY A 89 11.98 -7.26 5.15
CA GLY A 89 12.85 -8.36 5.54
C GLY A 89 12.16 -9.70 5.29
N LYS A 90 11.94 -10.47 6.35
CA LYS A 90 11.30 -11.80 6.31
C LYS A 90 9.83 -11.78 6.71
N ASP A 91 9.34 -10.64 7.16
CA ASP A 91 8.03 -10.51 7.77
C ASP A 91 7.10 -9.69 6.87
N ILE A 92 5.82 -10.04 6.90
CA ILE A 92 4.77 -9.31 6.19
C ILE A 92 4.02 -8.45 7.20
N TYR A 93 3.78 -7.19 6.86
CA TYR A 93 3.06 -6.24 7.69
C TYR A 93 1.80 -5.75 6.99
N ASP A 94 0.67 -5.88 7.66
CA ASP A 94 -0.61 -5.28 7.27
C ASP A 94 -0.62 -3.80 7.68
N VAL A 95 -0.64 -2.92 6.68
CA VAL A 95 -0.82 -1.47 6.86
C VAL A 95 -2.30 -1.12 6.92
N LEU A 96 -3.10 -1.79 6.10
CA LEU A 96 -4.54 -1.59 6.03
C LEU A 96 -5.22 -2.94 5.85
N ARG A 97 -6.35 -3.15 6.53
CA ARG A 97 -7.33 -4.20 6.22
C ARG A 97 -8.72 -3.61 6.30
N THR A 98 -9.47 -3.70 5.20
CA THR A 98 -10.81 -3.11 5.10
C THR A 98 -11.67 -3.91 4.12
N ALA A 99 -12.87 -3.43 3.84
CA ALA A 99 -13.75 -4.01 2.83
C ALA A 99 -14.50 -2.91 2.05
N VAL A 100 -14.74 -3.18 0.77
CA VAL A 100 -15.51 -2.32 -0.15
C VAL A 100 -16.64 -3.13 -0.80
N PRO A 101 -17.68 -2.48 -1.35
CA PRO A 101 -18.63 -3.17 -2.23
C PRO A 101 -17.92 -4.01 -3.29
N LEU A 102 -18.49 -5.18 -3.63
CA LEU A 102 -17.86 -6.09 -4.59
C LEU A 102 -17.59 -5.45 -5.97
N GLN A 103 -18.44 -4.49 -6.38
CA GLN A 103 -18.32 -3.76 -7.64
C GLN A 103 -17.38 -2.54 -7.56
N SER A 104 -16.59 -2.40 -6.50
CA SER A 104 -15.62 -1.31 -6.36
C SER A 104 -14.31 -1.58 -7.09
N ASN A 105 -13.72 -0.54 -7.65
CA ASN A 105 -12.34 -0.55 -8.13
C ASN A 105 -11.41 -0.02 -7.03
N VAL A 106 -10.34 -0.76 -6.75
CA VAL A 106 -9.30 -0.32 -5.82
C VAL A 106 -7.96 -0.40 -6.53
N ASP A 107 -7.26 0.72 -6.57
CA ASP A 107 -5.88 0.78 -7.05
C ASP A 107 -4.91 1.16 -5.91
N LEU A 108 -3.66 0.80 -6.13
CA LEU A 108 -2.52 1.18 -5.31
C LEU A 108 -1.49 1.76 -6.30
N VAL A 109 -0.72 2.76 -5.87
CA VAL A 109 0.36 3.36 -6.67
C VAL A 109 1.51 3.72 -5.74
N LEU A 110 2.75 3.40 -6.14
CA LEU A 110 3.94 3.83 -5.43
C LEU A 110 4.29 5.27 -5.83
N LEU A 111 4.45 6.15 -4.86
CA LEU A 111 4.71 7.58 -5.10
C LEU A 111 6.18 7.95 -4.91
N TYR A 112 6.83 7.32 -3.94
CA TYR A 112 8.20 7.64 -3.55
C TYR A 112 8.79 6.51 -2.71
N HIS A 113 10.10 6.34 -2.77
CA HIS A 113 10.82 5.53 -1.78
C HIS A 113 12.23 6.07 -1.58
N ASP A 114 12.74 5.91 -0.36
CA ASP A 114 14.15 6.03 -0.03
C ASP A 114 14.54 4.89 0.92
N LYS A 115 15.64 5.05 1.67
CA LYS A 115 16.12 4.04 2.63
C LYS A 115 15.28 3.96 3.91
N ASP A 116 14.52 5.00 4.22
CA ASP A 116 13.82 5.21 5.48
C ASP A 116 12.30 5.10 5.29
N ILE A 117 11.77 5.63 4.19
CA ILE A 117 10.34 5.76 3.91
C ILE A 117 9.96 5.09 2.58
N LEU A 118 8.83 4.39 2.61
CA LEU A 118 8.06 3.96 1.45
C LEU A 118 6.75 4.75 1.41
N ALA A 119 6.48 5.46 0.31
CA ALA A 119 5.26 6.25 0.14
C ALA A 119 4.41 5.73 -1.01
N PHE A 120 3.12 5.57 -0.77
CA PHE A 120 2.18 5.03 -1.75
C PHE A 120 0.79 5.63 -1.56
N ARG A 121 -0.02 5.59 -2.62
CA ARG A 121 -1.42 6.01 -2.63
C ARG A 121 -2.32 4.80 -2.84
N MET A 122 -3.45 4.79 -2.17
CA MET A 122 -4.59 3.95 -2.49
C MET A 122 -5.76 4.80 -2.97
N ARG A 123 -6.44 4.33 -4.02
CA ARG A 123 -7.71 4.91 -4.48
C ARG A 123 -8.78 3.85 -4.45
N GLU A 124 -9.90 4.17 -3.83
CA GLU A 124 -11.12 3.36 -3.86
C GLU A 124 -12.18 4.13 -4.65
N LEU A 125 -12.63 3.57 -5.77
CA LEU A 125 -13.80 4.04 -6.48
C LEU A 125 -14.92 3.01 -6.33
N SER A 126 -15.88 3.32 -5.47
CA SER A 126 -16.94 2.39 -5.10
C SER A 126 -18.28 2.81 -5.68
N THR A 127 -19.04 1.83 -6.19
CA THR A 127 -20.48 1.98 -6.46
C THR A 127 -21.25 1.39 -5.29
N VAL A 128 -21.97 2.21 -4.51
CA VAL A 128 -22.70 1.71 -3.33
C VAL A 128 -24.09 1.27 -3.74
N ASN A 129 -24.21 0.01 -4.17
CA ASN A 129 -25.44 -0.54 -4.74
C ASN A 129 -26.44 -1.08 -3.69
N TYR A 130 -26.32 -0.71 -2.41
CA TYR A 130 -27.07 -1.37 -1.34
C TYR A 130 -27.77 -0.36 -0.41
N VAL A 131 -29.02 -0.04 -0.78
CA VAL A 131 -30.09 0.52 0.08
C VAL A 131 -29.90 1.97 0.56
N LYS A 132 -28.84 2.69 0.15
CA LYS A 132 -28.75 4.15 0.30
C LYS A 132 -27.66 4.74 -0.59
N ILE A 133 -27.95 5.94 -1.10
CA ILE A 133 -26.99 6.98 -1.49
C ILE A 133 -25.79 7.01 -0.51
N PRO A 134 -24.56 7.23 -1.00
CA PRO A 134 -24.20 7.75 -2.33
C PRO A 134 -24.12 6.66 -3.40
N PHE A 135 -24.54 6.95 -4.62
CA PHE A 135 -24.40 6.02 -5.75
C PHE A 135 -22.92 5.70 -6.05
N LYS A 136 -22.02 6.67 -5.79
CA LYS A 136 -20.58 6.54 -6.00
C LYS A 136 -19.79 7.18 -4.86
N ARG A 137 -18.67 6.57 -4.50
CA ARG A 137 -17.70 7.11 -3.53
C ARG A 137 -16.32 7.06 -4.14
N ASN A 138 -15.59 8.18 -4.07
CA ASN A 138 -14.17 8.22 -4.36
C ASN A 138 -13.42 8.52 -3.06
N ARG A 139 -12.63 7.56 -2.59
CA ARG A 139 -11.73 7.72 -1.46
C ARG A 139 -10.30 7.64 -1.94
N VAL A 140 -9.48 8.61 -1.56
CA VAL A 140 -8.05 8.60 -1.83
C VAL A 140 -7.30 8.85 -0.53
N SER A 141 -6.40 7.93 -0.22
CA SER A 141 -5.48 8.06 0.90
C SER A 141 -4.04 7.87 0.42
N ALA A 142 -3.15 8.75 0.86
CA ALA A 142 -1.71 8.55 0.72
C ALA A 142 -1.14 8.01 2.04
N PHE A 143 -0.07 7.25 1.98
CA PHE A 143 0.57 6.62 3.13
C PHE A 143 2.06 6.91 3.07
N LEU A 144 2.64 7.24 4.23
CA LEU A 144 4.09 7.19 4.43
C LEU A 144 4.35 6.07 5.43
N TYR A 145 5.11 5.06 5.02
CA TYR A 145 5.50 3.91 5.81
C TYR A 145 6.99 3.99 6.16
N ASN A 146 7.32 3.90 7.44
CA ASN A 146 8.68 3.88 7.93
C ASN A 146 9.21 2.45 7.96
N ILE A 147 10.21 2.19 7.11
CA ILE A 147 10.78 0.87 6.86
C ILE A 147 11.52 0.34 8.10
N LYS A 148 12.05 1.22 8.96
CA LYS A 148 12.84 0.80 10.13
C LYS A 148 11.99 0.28 11.27
N ASN A 149 10.84 0.89 11.52
CA ASN A 149 10.00 0.58 12.69
C ASN A 149 8.62 0.03 12.33
N ASN A 150 8.30 -0.09 11.04
CA ASN A 150 7.02 -0.58 10.52
C ASN A 150 5.83 0.28 10.97
N ASN A 151 6.06 1.53 11.35
CA ASN A 151 4.99 2.49 11.60
C ASN A 151 4.63 3.22 10.31
N PHE A 152 3.43 3.76 10.24
CA PHE A 152 2.99 4.54 9.09
C PHE A 152 2.06 5.66 9.51
N THR A 153 1.83 6.61 8.60
CA THR A 153 0.75 7.59 8.73
C THR A 153 -0.13 7.48 7.48
N GLU A 154 -1.45 7.49 7.68
CA GLU A 154 -2.43 7.67 6.60
C GLU A 154 -2.71 9.17 6.45
N ILE A 155 -2.77 9.63 5.21
CA ILE A 155 -3.11 10.99 4.81
C ILE A 155 -4.42 10.89 4.03
N PRO A 156 -5.58 11.22 4.64
CA PRO A 156 -6.85 11.25 3.92
C PRO A 156 -6.86 12.46 2.99
N VAL A 157 -6.86 12.20 1.67
CA VAL A 157 -6.76 13.24 0.64
C VAL A 157 -8.13 13.57 0.06
N ILE A 158 -8.90 12.54 -0.29
CA ILE A 158 -10.27 12.69 -0.80
C ILE A 158 -11.17 11.73 -0.02
N LEU A 159 -12.30 12.24 0.46
CA LEU A 159 -13.46 11.47 0.87
C LEU A 159 -14.68 12.15 0.26
N SER A 160 -15.03 11.72 -0.96
CA SER A 160 -16.08 12.37 -1.76
C SER A 160 -17.16 11.36 -2.09
N ASP A 161 -18.37 11.67 -1.64
CA ASP A 161 -19.58 10.87 -1.85
C ASP A 161 -20.47 11.61 -2.84
N SER A 162 -20.96 10.90 -3.86
CA SER A 162 -21.86 11.50 -4.85
C SER A 162 -23.19 11.87 -4.19
N GLU A 163 -23.68 13.07 -4.48
CA GLU A 163 -25.08 13.41 -4.24
C GLU A 163 -26.02 12.51 -5.06
N ASP A 164 -27.27 12.37 -4.59
CA ASP A 164 -28.29 11.49 -5.15
C ASP A 164 -28.39 11.59 -6.68
N GLY A 165 -27.87 10.58 -7.39
CA GLY A 165 -28.05 10.40 -8.83
C GLY A 165 -27.02 11.06 -9.75
N ASP A 166 -26.11 11.93 -9.27
CA ASP A 166 -25.18 12.65 -10.17
C ASP A 166 -23.88 11.86 -10.47
N GLU A 167 -23.62 10.71 -9.83
CA GLU A 167 -22.42 9.84 -10.01
C GLU A 167 -21.05 10.58 -10.03
N LYS A 168 -21.02 11.85 -9.63
CA LYS A 168 -19.85 12.72 -9.61
C LYS A 168 -19.25 12.74 -8.22
N THR A 169 -17.93 12.80 -8.19
CA THR A 169 -17.10 12.86 -6.98
C THR A 169 -15.88 13.69 -7.30
N ASP A 170 -15.21 14.22 -6.28
CA ASP A 170 -13.95 14.92 -6.45
C ASP A 170 -12.90 14.00 -7.08
N LEU A 171 -11.97 14.59 -7.83
CA LEU A 171 -10.96 13.86 -8.60
C LEU A 171 -9.56 14.25 -8.15
N LEU A 172 -8.70 13.24 -8.03
CA LEU A 172 -7.27 13.46 -7.87
C LEU A 172 -6.63 13.65 -9.25
N MET A 173 -6.16 14.87 -9.51
CA MET A 173 -5.56 15.27 -10.79
C MET A 173 -4.07 14.94 -10.90
N GLY A 174 -3.44 14.57 -9.79
CA GLY A 174 -2.03 14.20 -9.70
C GLY A 174 -1.50 14.42 -8.29
N ASP A 175 -0.50 13.64 -7.92
CA ASP A 175 0.12 13.66 -6.62
C ASP A 175 1.57 13.17 -6.66
N GLN A 176 2.33 13.56 -5.65
CA GLN A 176 3.73 13.18 -5.49
C GLN A 176 4.15 13.32 -4.03
N VAL A 177 5.24 12.63 -3.70
CA VAL A 177 5.96 12.79 -2.43
C VAL A 177 7.39 13.20 -2.72
N THR A 178 7.90 14.16 -1.96
CA THR A 178 9.29 14.62 -2.02
C THR A 178 9.91 14.66 -0.63
N TYR A 179 11.24 14.58 -0.57
CA TYR A 179 12.02 14.69 0.66
C TYR A 179 12.97 15.88 0.59
N ASP A 180 12.92 16.76 1.59
CA ASP A 180 13.87 17.85 1.79
C ASP A 180 14.91 17.44 2.85
N ALA A 181 16.10 17.05 2.39
CA ALA A 181 17.18 16.60 3.26
C ALA A 181 17.71 17.70 4.19
N LYS A 182 17.58 18.99 3.83
CA LYS A 182 18.04 20.10 4.68
C LYS A 182 17.10 20.29 5.88
N LYS A 183 15.81 20.04 5.68
CA LYS A 183 14.79 20.17 6.73
C LYS A 183 14.48 18.85 7.44
N GLY A 184 14.87 17.71 6.86
CA GLY A 184 14.47 16.39 7.35
C GLY A 184 12.96 16.19 7.27
N GLN A 185 12.35 16.61 6.16
CA GLN A 185 10.90 16.65 6.00
C GLN A 185 10.45 15.96 4.72
N TYR A 186 9.38 15.18 4.84
CA TYR A 186 8.64 14.62 3.72
C TYR A 186 7.45 15.52 3.40
N THR A 187 7.25 15.84 2.13
CA THR A 187 6.10 16.62 1.67
C THR A 187 5.29 15.80 0.69
N TYR A 188 4.01 15.59 1.00
CA TYR A 188 3.01 15.12 0.05
C TYR A 188 2.30 16.32 -0.58
N LEU A 189 2.21 16.33 -1.91
CA LEU A 189 1.49 17.34 -2.68
C LEU A 189 0.51 16.64 -3.62
N ALA A 190 -0.71 17.14 -3.67
CA ALA A 190 -1.75 16.68 -4.57
C ALA A 190 -2.58 17.85 -5.11
N ASN A 191 -3.16 17.65 -6.29
CA ASN A 191 -4.14 18.57 -6.87
C ASN A 191 -5.51 17.88 -6.88
N VAL A 192 -6.47 18.43 -6.13
CA VAL A 192 -7.83 17.91 -6.05
C VAL A 192 -8.76 18.81 -6.84
N LYS A 193 -9.49 18.23 -7.80
CA LYS A 193 -10.56 18.90 -8.54
C LYS A 193 -11.88 18.62 -7.85
N THR A 194 -12.51 19.67 -7.31
CA THR A 194 -13.82 19.58 -6.68
C THR A 194 -14.89 19.41 -7.75
N TYR A 195 -15.86 18.50 -7.57
CA TYR A 195 -16.86 18.25 -8.60
C TYR A 195 -17.93 19.36 -8.70
N THR A 196 -18.26 20.01 -7.58
CA THR A 196 -19.36 20.98 -7.49
C THR A 196 -19.07 22.27 -8.27
N ASP A 197 -17.85 22.79 -8.16
CA ASP A 197 -17.43 24.04 -8.82
C ASP A 197 -16.35 23.83 -9.90
N GLY A 198 -15.84 22.61 -10.05
CA GLY A 198 -14.78 22.26 -10.99
C GLY A 198 -13.40 22.82 -10.62
N LYS A 199 -13.25 23.46 -9.46
CA LYS A 199 -12.02 24.14 -9.04
C LYS A 199 -10.94 23.13 -8.66
N VAL A 200 -9.72 23.37 -9.12
CA VAL A 200 -8.54 22.61 -8.69
C VAL A 200 -7.87 23.32 -7.54
N SER A 201 -7.76 22.66 -6.40
CA SER A 201 -7.12 23.20 -5.19
C SER A 201 -5.93 22.32 -4.78
N PRO A 202 -4.81 22.93 -4.35
CA PRO A 202 -3.67 22.18 -3.87
C PRO A 202 -3.95 21.61 -2.48
N PHE A 203 -3.60 20.35 -2.29
CA PHE A 203 -3.55 19.66 -1.01
C PHE A 203 -2.09 19.39 -0.65
N LYS A 204 -1.70 19.75 0.57
CA LYS A 204 -0.32 19.62 1.03
C LYS A 204 -0.28 19.02 2.42
N ALA A 205 0.63 18.08 2.62
CA ALA A 205 0.97 17.53 3.93
C ALA A 205 2.49 17.54 4.11
N VAL A 206 2.96 17.89 5.31
CA VAL A 206 4.38 17.90 5.67
C VAL A 206 4.58 17.10 6.95
N PHE A 207 5.54 16.17 6.91
CA PHE A 207 5.87 15.29 8.01
C PHE A 207 7.36 15.35 8.31
N ASN A 208 7.74 15.16 9.57
CA ASN A 208 9.14 14.91 9.91
C ASN A 208 9.55 13.45 9.64
N ILE A 209 10.83 13.14 9.82
CA ILE A 209 11.39 11.78 9.69
C ILE A 209 10.71 10.71 10.55
N ASN A 210 10.03 11.10 11.63
CA ASN A 210 9.29 10.20 12.53
C ASN A 210 7.81 10.09 12.15
N LEU A 211 7.43 10.57 10.96
CA LEU A 211 6.06 10.61 10.45
C LEU A 211 5.09 11.45 11.30
N LYS A 212 5.59 12.33 12.17
CA LYS A 212 4.71 13.29 12.87
C LYS A 212 4.34 14.41 11.92
N CYS A 213 3.03 14.70 11.85
CA CYS A 213 2.48 15.78 11.06
C CYS A 213 3.02 17.12 11.56
N ILE A 214 3.59 17.92 10.65
CA ILE A 214 4.02 19.30 10.89
C ILE A 214 2.94 20.26 10.39
N SER A 215 2.42 19.99 9.19
CA SER A 215 1.31 20.75 8.62
C SER A 215 0.51 19.90 7.64
N LEU A 216 -0.79 20.16 7.55
CA LEU A 216 -1.71 19.53 6.59
C LEU A 216 -2.76 20.56 6.18
N THR A 217 -3.17 20.55 4.92
CA THR A 217 -4.24 21.43 4.42
C THR A 217 -5.53 21.34 5.27
N LEU A 218 -5.85 20.16 5.78
CA LEU A 218 -7.04 19.90 6.62
C LEU A 218 -6.75 19.91 8.14
N GLY A 219 -5.56 20.32 8.55
CA GLY A 219 -5.14 20.25 9.97
C GLY A 219 -4.54 18.90 10.36
N CYS A 220 -3.67 18.89 11.37
CA CYS A 220 -2.94 17.69 11.79
C CYS A 220 -3.66 16.91 12.91
N GLU A 221 -4.81 17.38 13.40
CA GLU A 221 -5.46 16.89 14.62
C GLU A 221 -5.91 15.42 14.51
N THR A 222 -6.22 14.99 13.29
CA THR A 222 -6.70 13.63 12.99
C THR A 222 -5.61 12.70 12.46
N ILE A 223 -4.38 13.20 12.30
CA ILE A 223 -3.27 12.44 11.72
C ILE A 223 -2.35 11.93 12.83
N GLY A 224 -2.24 10.61 12.91
CA GLY A 224 -1.42 9.91 13.90
C GLY A 224 -0.45 8.94 13.25
N VAL A 225 0.62 8.64 13.99
CA VAL A 225 1.52 7.54 13.66
C VAL A 225 0.89 6.24 14.14
N LEU A 226 0.59 5.37 13.20
CA LEU A 226 0.01 4.04 13.41
C LEU A 226 1.10 2.97 13.31
N LYS A 227 0.86 1.82 13.92
CA LYS A 227 1.75 0.67 13.84
C LYS A 227 1.19 -0.36 12.88
N ALA A 228 1.99 -0.80 11.90
CA ALA A 228 1.59 -1.91 11.04
C ALA A 228 1.55 -3.21 11.84
N THR A 229 0.58 -4.06 11.54
CA THR A 229 0.39 -5.32 12.25
C THR A 229 1.12 -6.43 11.51
N LYS A 230 1.94 -7.20 12.19
CA LYS A 230 2.59 -8.36 11.56
C LYS A 230 1.52 -9.37 11.14
N SER A 231 1.55 -9.77 9.88
CA SER A 231 0.68 -10.82 9.33
C SER A 231 1.17 -12.18 9.82
N ASN A 232 0.22 -13.02 10.23
CA ASN A 232 0.48 -14.41 10.64
C ASN A 232 0.41 -15.36 9.45
#